data_AF-A0A9D3MK95-F1
#
_entry.id   AF-A0A9D3MK95-F1
#
_cell.length_a   1.000
_cell.length_b   1.000
_cell.length_c   1.000
_cell.angle_alpha   90.00
_cell.angle_beta   90.00
_cell.angle_gamma   90.00
#
_symmetry.space_group_name_H-M   'P 1'
#
loop_
_entity.id
_entity.type
_entity.pdbx_description
1 polymer ?
#
loop_
_entity_poly.entity_id
_entity_poly.type
_entity_poly.pdbx_seq_one_letter_code
_entity_poly.pdbx_strand_id
1 'polypeptide(L)'
;MGKKEEEEIIRIAKKMDKMAQKKNGSGALDLLKELKNIPMTLELLQSTRIGMSVNAIRKQSTDEEVTSLAKSLIKSWKKLLEVVFALKNPL
;
A
#
# COMPACT_ATOMS: atom_id res chain seq x y z
N MET A 1 -16.59 4.28 -6.06
CA MET A 1 -15.33 4.93 -5.65
C MET A 1 -14.66 5.46 -6.90
N GLY A 2 -14.07 6.66 -6.86
CA GLY A 2 -13.84 7.45 -8.06
C GLY A 2 -12.57 7.07 -8.81
N LYS A 3 -12.58 7.13 -10.16
CA LYS A 3 -11.39 6.98 -11.02
C LYS A 3 -10.19 7.81 -10.55
N LYS A 4 -10.45 8.98 -9.95
CA LYS A 4 -9.44 9.89 -9.40
C LYS A 4 -8.63 9.30 -8.24
N GLU A 5 -9.25 8.53 -7.35
CA GLU A 5 -8.55 7.90 -6.21
C GLU A 5 -7.63 6.79 -6.70
N GLU A 6 -8.11 5.99 -7.65
CA GLU A 6 -7.31 4.94 -8.29
C GLU A 6 -6.08 5.52 -9.00
N GLU A 7 -6.25 6.59 -9.78
CA GLU A 7 -5.14 7.29 -10.45
C GLU A 7 -4.11 7.82 -9.46
N GLU A 8 -4.55 8.38 -8.33
CA GLU A 8 -3.67 8.88 -7.28
C GLU A 8 -2.87 7.74 -6.62
N ILE A 9 -3.52 6.62 -6.32
CA ILE A 9 -2.83 5.45 -5.76
C ILE A 9 -1.83 4.88 -6.78
N ILE A 10 -2.18 4.83 -8.07
CA ILE A 10 -1.25 4.42 -9.14
C ILE A 10 -0.05 5.36 -9.20
N ARG A 11 -0.26 6.67 -9.04
CA ARG A 11 0.82 7.67 -8.98
C ARG A 11 1.75 7.39 -7.81
N ILE A 12 1.20 7.12 -6.62
CA ILE A 12 1.97 6.78 -5.43
C ILE A 12 2.74 5.47 -5.63
N ALA A 13 2.09 4.41 -6.14
CA ALA A 13 2.72 3.12 -6.41
C ALA A 13 3.94 3.26 -7.32
N LYS A 14 3.80 4.01 -8.44
CA LYS A 14 4.92 4.28 -9.36
C LYS A 14 6.07 5.05 -8.71
N LYS A 15 5.78 6.00 -7.80
CA LYS A 15 6.83 6.72 -7.05
C LYS A 15 7.55 5.76 -6.09
N MET A 16 6.81 4.93 -5.36
CA MET A 16 7.38 3.93 -4.46
C MET A 16 8.20 2.88 -5.20
N ASP A 17 7.76 2.40 -6.36
CA ASP A 17 8.54 1.45 -7.16
C ASP A 17 9.87 2.04 -7.61
N LYS A 18 9.88 3.33 -8.02
CA LYS A 18 11.13 4.05 -8.36
C LYS A 18 12.05 4.22 -7.15
N MET A 19 11.50 4.56 -5.99
CA MET A 19 12.25 4.62 -4.72
C MET A 19 12.85 3.26 -4.36
N ALA A 20 12.07 2.19 -4.58
CA ALA A 20 12.50 0.82 -4.35
C ALA A 20 13.69 0.44 -5.22
N GLN A 21 13.56 0.64 -6.54
CA GLN A 21 14.61 0.36 -7.52
C GLN A 21 15.90 1.14 -7.24
N LYS A 22 15.78 2.41 -6.85
CA LYS A 22 16.95 3.27 -6.54
C LYS A 22 17.52 3.05 -5.14
N LYS A 23 16.94 2.15 -4.33
CA LYS A 23 17.28 1.96 -2.91
C LYS A 23 17.32 3.28 -2.12
N ASN A 24 16.43 4.22 -2.49
CA ASN A 24 16.33 5.52 -1.85
C ASN A 24 14.91 5.68 -1.29
N GLY A 25 14.78 5.62 0.03
CA GLY A 25 13.52 5.76 0.76
C GLY A 25 13.14 7.19 1.10
N SER A 26 13.90 8.20 0.65
CA SER A 26 13.58 9.61 0.94
C SER A 26 12.18 9.97 0.43
N GLY A 27 11.36 10.55 1.31
CA GLY A 27 9.96 10.89 1.01
C GLY A 27 8.98 9.71 1.05
N ALA A 28 9.43 8.48 1.36
CA ALA A 28 8.52 7.33 1.48
C ALA A 28 7.51 7.50 2.62
N LEU A 29 7.91 8.13 3.72
CA LEU A 29 7.05 8.37 4.87
C LEU A 29 5.81 9.21 4.51
N ASP A 30 5.99 10.27 3.72
CA ASP A 30 4.89 11.14 3.31
C ASP A 30 3.90 10.39 2.42
N LEU A 31 4.40 9.61 1.45
CA LEU A 31 3.56 8.77 0.60
C LEU A 31 2.79 7.70 1.40
N LEU A 32 3.41 7.13 2.45
CA LEU A 32 2.73 6.19 3.35
C LEU A 32 1.64 6.89 4.18
N LYS A 33 1.88 8.14 4.62
CA LYS A 33 0.90 8.97 5.33
C LYS A 33 -0.27 9.33 4.42
N GLU A 34 -0.01 9.65 3.16
CA GLU A 34 -1.06 9.85 2.14
C GLU A 34 -1.92 8.59 1.99
N LEU A 35 -1.30 7.41 1.79
CA LEU A 35 -2.03 6.14 1.67
C LEU A 35 -2.85 5.79 2.91
N LYS A 36 -2.39 6.16 4.11
CA LYS A 36 -3.12 5.96 5.37
C LYS A 36 -4.44 6.73 5.40
N ASN A 37 -4.51 7.89 4.74
CA ASN A 37 -5.70 8.73 4.70
C ASN A 37 -6.68 8.35 3.59
N ILE A 38 -6.28 7.44 2.68
CA ILE A 38 -7.15 6.94 1.63
C ILE A 38 -7.99 5.78 2.20
N PRO A 39 -9.33 5.82 2.08
CA PRO A 39 -10.19 4.71 2.44
C PRO A 39 -9.98 3.54 1.47
N MET A 40 -8.96 2.73 1.75
CA MET A 40 -8.53 1.65 0.86
C MET A 40 -9.57 0.53 0.81
N THR A 41 -9.90 0.07 -0.40
CA THR A 41 -10.72 -1.13 -0.63
C THR A 41 -9.95 -2.23 -1.33
N LEU A 42 -10.53 -3.42 -1.34
CA LEU A 42 -9.95 -4.55 -2.04
C LEU A 42 -9.79 -4.29 -3.54
N GLU A 43 -10.78 -3.66 -4.18
CA GLU A 43 -10.74 -3.33 -5.61
C GLU A 43 -9.53 -2.44 -5.94
N LEU A 44 -9.35 -1.34 -5.19
CA LEU A 44 -8.21 -0.45 -5.36
C LEU A 44 -6.88 -1.15 -5.08
N LEU A 45 -6.80 -2.00 -4.04
CA LEU A 45 -5.58 -2.77 -3.74
C LEU A 45 -5.19 -3.69 -4.89
N GLN A 46 -6.17 -4.36 -5.50
CA GLN A 46 -5.95 -5.31 -6.58
C GLN A 46 -5.61 -4.60 -7.90
N SER A 47 -6.37 -3.57 -8.27
CA SER A 47 -6.18 -2.87 -9.55
C SER A 47 -4.87 -2.09 -9.59
N THR A 48 -4.53 -1.40 -8.50
CA THR A 48 -3.33 -0.56 -8.43
C THR A 48 -2.06 -1.31 -8.05
N ARG A 49 -2.22 -2.49 -7.42
CA ARG A 49 -1.13 -3.32 -6.88
C ARG A 49 -0.23 -2.62 -5.86
N ILE A 50 -0.71 -1.53 -5.23
CA ILE A 50 0.05 -0.71 -4.26
C ILE A 50 0.64 -1.51 -3.09
N GLY A 51 -0.02 -2.61 -2.68
CA GLY A 51 0.47 -3.48 -1.62
C GLY A 51 1.87 -4.06 -1.89
N MET A 52 2.21 -4.32 -3.16
CA MET A 52 3.54 -4.79 -3.54
C MET A 52 4.59 -3.69 -3.39
N SER A 53 4.29 -2.49 -3.89
CA SER A 53 5.19 -1.34 -3.84
C SER A 53 5.49 -0.95 -2.38
N VAL A 54 4.46 -0.90 -1.52
CA VAL A 54 4.63 -0.63 -0.07
C VAL A 54 5.45 -1.72 0.61
N ASN A 55 5.24 -3.00 0.26
CA ASN A 55 6.03 -4.09 0.83
C ASN A 55 7.49 -4.07 0.38
N ALA A 56 7.78 -3.61 -0.84
CA ALA A 56 9.15 -3.42 -1.31
C ALA A 56 9.85 -2.33 -0.48
N ILE A 57 9.22 -1.16 -0.31
CA ILE A 57 9.71 -0.08 0.57
C ILE A 57 9.96 -0.59 1.99
N ARG A 58 9.00 -1.31 2.58
CA ARG A 58 9.14 -1.88 3.93
C ARG A 58 10.35 -2.81 4.07
N LYS A 59 10.64 -3.62 3.05
CA LYS A 59 11.74 -4.60 3.10
C LYS A 59 13.13 -3.97 3.00
N GLN A 60 13.23 -2.85 2.29
CA GLN A 60 14.53 -2.20 2.04
C GLN A 60 14.82 -1.01 2.95
N SER A 61 13.79 -0.42 3.55
CA SER A 61 13.96 0.74 4.42
C SER A 61 14.64 0.34 5.72
N THR A 62 15.59 1.15 6.16
CA THR A 62 16.18 1.09 7.51
C THR A 62 15.54 2.10 8.46
N ASP A 63 14.68 2.98 7.94
CA ASP A 63 13.90 3.93 8.75
C ASP A 63 12.77 3.18 9.47
N GLU A 64 12.75 3.28 10.80
CA GLU A 64 11.80 2.59 11.66
C GLU A 64 10.36 3.10 11.50
N GLU A 65 10.16 4.42 11.31
CA GLU A 65 8.84 5.02 11.14
C GLU A 65 8.23 4.56 9.81
N VAL A 66 9.02 4.59 8.73
CA VAL A 66 8.64 4.06 7.41
C VAL A 66 8.26 2.58 7.51
N THR A 67 9.12 1.79 8.16
CA THR A 67 8.92 0.33 8.27
C THR A 67 7.67 0.00 9.08
N SER A 68 7.46 0.70 10.20
CA SER A 68 6.31 0.53 11.09
C SER A 68 5.01 0.88 10.39
N LEU A 69 4.95 2.05 9.73
CA LEU A 69 3.75 2.50 9.03
C LEU A 69 3.40 1.59 7.84
N ALA A 70 4.40 1.21 7.03
CA ALA A 70 4.19 0.28 5.93
C ALA A 70 3.69 -1.09 6.41
N LYS A 71 4.22 -1.60 7.53
CA LYS A 71 3.75 -2.86 8.14
C LYS A 71 2.30 -2.76 8.60
N SER A 72 1.90 -1.64 9.21
CA SER A 72 0.53 -1.38 9.64
C SER A 72 -0.46 -1.37 8.47
N LEU A 73 -0.13 -0.66 7.39
CA LEU A 73 -0.94 -0.61 6.16
C LEU A 73 -1.13 -2.02 5.56
N ILE A 74 -0.04 -2.76 5.38
CA ILE A 74 -0.10 -4.14 4.84
C ILE A 74 -0.97 -5.05 5.71
N LYS A 75 -0.89 -4.92 7.04
CA LYS A 75 -1.72 -5.70 7.97
C LYS A 75 -3.21 -5.38 7.79
N SER A 76 -3.55 -4.10 7.71
CA SER A 76 -4.94 -3.65 7.47
C SER A 76 -5.48 -4.18 6.15
N TRP A 77 -4.68 -4.11 5.08
CA TRP A 77 -5.07 -4.57 3.75
C TRP A 77 -5.20 -6.09 3.62
N LYS A 78 -4.37 -6.86 4.33
CA LYS A 78 -4.54 -8.32 4.43
C LYS A 78 -5.86 -8.71 5.09
N LYS A 79 -6.28 -7.98 6.13
CA LYS A 79 -7.58 -8.22 6.77
C LYS A 79 -8.75 -8.00 5.78
N LEU A 80 -8.64 -7.04 4.85
CA LEU A 80 -9.65 -6.85 3.80
C LEU A 80 -9.77 -8.09 2.89
N LEU A 81 -8.64 -8.70 2.52
CA LEU A 81 -8.62 -9.94 1.74
C LEU A 81 -9.26 -11.11 2.50
N GLU A 82 -8.92 -11.27 3.78
CA GLU A 82 -9.46 -12.33 4.65
C GLU A 82 -10.98 -12.22 4.80
N VAL A 83 -11.50 -11.01 5.02
CA VAL A 83 -12.95 -10.77 5.12
C VAL A 83 -13.65 -11.17 3.83
N VAL A 84 -13.14 -10.74 2.67
CA VAL A 84 -13.75 -11.09 1.38
C VAL A 84 -13.65 -12.58 1.09
N PHE A 85 -12.53 -13.22 1.44
CA PHE A 85 -12.36 -14.66 1.29
C PHE A 85 -13.39 -15.44 2.11
N ALA A 86 -13.59 -15.06 3.38
CA ALA A 86 -14.59 -15.69 4.25
C ALA A 86 -16.02 -15.50 3.72
N LEU A 87 -16.36 -14.32 3.21
CA LEU A 87 -17.68 -14.06 2.63
C LEU A 87 -17.96 -14.85 1.35
N LYS A 88 -16.92 -15.15 0.56
CA LYS A 88 -17.04 -15.92 -0.69
C LYS A 88 -17.04 -17.43 -0.49
N ASN A 89 -16.61 -17.92 0.68
CA ASN A 89 -16.50 -19.35 0.99
C ASN A 89 -17.13 -19.63 2.37
N PRO A 90 -18.46 -19.49 2.51
CA PRO A 90 -19.13 -19.90 3.75
C PRO A 90 -19.02 -21.42 3.94
N LEU A 91 -18.96 -21.84 5.21
CA LEU A 91 -18.91 -23.24 5.64
C LEU A 91 -20.12 -24.05 5.14
#